data_AF-A0A401Q7C8-F1
#
_entry.id   AF-A0A401Q7C8-F1
#
_cell.length_a   1.000
_cell.length_b   1.000
_cell.length_c   1.000
_cell.angle_alpha   90.00
_cell.angle_beta   90.00
_cell.angle_gamma   90.00
#
_symmetry.space_group_name_H-M   'P 1'
#
loop_
_entity.id
_entity.type
_entity.pdbx_description
1 polymer ?
#
loop_
_entity_poly.entity_id
_entity_poly.type
_entity_poly.pdbx_seq_one_letter_code
_entity_poly.pdbx_strand_id
1 'polypeptide(L)'
;MTGDGTTSNVLIIGELLKQADLYISEGLHPRIVTEGFEAAKEKALEILEQVKITKEMDRETLLNVARTSLRTKVHRELADVLTEAVVDAVLAVKNPNEPIDLFMVEIMEMKHKTESDTK
;
A
#
# COMPACT_ATOMS: atom_id res chain seq x y z
N MET A 1 10.04 2.71 -1.14
CA MET A 1 8.89 2.43 -2.02
C MET A 1 7.91 1.57 -1.25
N THR A 2 6.62 1.89 -1.28
CA THR A 2 5.58 1.23 -0.48
C THR A 2 5.08 -0.10 -1.07
N GLY A 3 5.43 -0.42 -2.32
CA GLY A 3 5.15 -1.70 -2.97
C GLY A 3 3.70 -1.93 -3.42
N ASP A 4 2.72 -1.32 -2.75
CA ASP A 4 1.28 -1.40 -3.05
C ASP A 4 0.66 -0.01 -3.30
N GLY A 5 -0.53 0.04 -3.91
CA GLY A 5 -1.28 1.28 -4.18
C GLY A 5 -0.87 2.04 -5.46
N THR A 6 0.01 1.49 -6.29
CA THR A 6 0.46 2.13 -7.53
C THR A 6 -0.68 2.42 -8.51
N THR A 7 -1.62 1.50 -8.68
CA THR A 7 -2.81 1.69 -9.53
C THR A 7 -3.69 2.83 -9.01
N SER A 8 -3.99 2.85 -7.71
CA SER A 8 -4.80 3.91 -7.09
C SER A 8 -4.15 5.28 -7.25
N ASN A 9 -2.83 5.38 -7.09
CA ASN A 9 -2.10 6.62 -7.28
C ASN A 9 -2.25 7.17 -8.69
N VAL A 10 -2.10 6.31 -9.72
CA VAL A 10 -2.27 6.74 -11.12
C VAL A 10 -3.69 7.21 -11.40
N LEU A 11 -4.69 6.51 -10.86
CA LEU A 11 -6.10 6.91 -11.02
C LEU A 11 -6.40 8.27 -10.38
N ILE A 12 -5.90 8.51 -9.16
CA ILE A 12 -6.08 9.79 -8.47
C ILE A 12 -5.40 10.92 -9.25
N ILE A 13 -4.17 10.71 -9.73
CA ILE A 13 -3.45 11.70 -10.54
C ILE A 13 -4.25 12.03 -11.81
N GLY A 14 -4.75 11.00 -12.50
CA GLY A 14 -5.55 11.18 -13.72
C GLY A 14 -6.81 12.02 -13.48
N GLU A 15 -7.56 11.74 -12.42
CA GLU A 15 -8.76 12.50 -12.10
C GLU A 15 -8.44 13.92 -11.63
N LEU A 16 -7.37 14.13 -10.84
CA LEU A 16 -6.94 15.48 -10.44
C LEU A 16 -6.57 16.35 -11.65
N LEU A 17 -5.88 15.78 -12.64
CA LEU A 17 -5.54 16.49 -13.87
C LEU A 17 -6.78 16.83 -14.70
N LYS A 18 -7.75 15.91 -14.77
CA LYS A 18 -9.03 16.16 -15.44
C LYS A 18 -9.81 17.31 -14.79
N GLN A 19 -9.84 17.38 -13.45
CA GLN A 19 -10.46 18.50 -12.75
C GLN A 19 -9.70 19.82 -12.96
N ALA A 20 -8.37 19.77 -12.98
CA ALA A 20 -7.55 20.95 -13.29
C ALA A 20 -7.81 21.49 -14.71
N ASP A 21 -7.98 20.60 -15.69
CA ASP A 21 -8.22 20.96 -17.09
C ASP A 21 -9.54 21.72 -17.28
N LEU A 22 -10.59 21.41 -16.50
CA LEU A 22 -11.85 22.15 -16.51
C LEU A 22 -11.64 23.63 -16.15
N TYR A 23 -10.94 23.90 -15.05
CA TYR A 23 -10.69 25.27 -14.61
C TYR A 23 -9.74 26.03 -15.53
N ILE A 24 -8.74 25.34 -16.08
CA ILE A 24 -7.84 25.95 -17.08
C ILE A 24 -8.62 26.31 -18.34
N SER A 25 -9.55 25.46 -18.78
CA SER A 25 -10.43 25.72 -19.92
C SER A 25 -11.36 26.91 -19.71
N GLU A 26 -11.75 27.19 -18.46
CA GLU A 26 -12.51 28.39 -18.07
C GLU A 26 -11.64 29.66 -17.97
N GLY A 27 -10.32 29.56 -18.20
CA GLY A 27 -9.39 30.68 -18.23
C GLY A 27 -8.59 30.88 -16.94
N LEU A 28 -8.65 29.95 -15.98
CA LEU A 28 -7.84 30.02 -14.77
C LEU A 28 -6.36 29.74 -15.07
N HIS A 29 -5.46 30.59 -14.57
CA HIS A 29 -4.03 30.38 -14.77
C HIS A 29 -3.57 29.09 -14.03
N PRO A 30 -2.86 28.16 -14.69
CA PRO A 30 -2.46 26.87 -14.10
C PRO A 30 -1.72 26.98 -12.76
N ARG A 31 -0.96 28.08 -12.58
CA ARG A 31 -0.27 28.37 -11.31
C ARG A 31 -1.22 28.40 -10.10
N ILE A 32 -2.41 28.97 -10.26
CA ILE A 32 -3.40 29.07 -9.18
C ILE A 32 -3.89 27.67 -8.81
N VAL A 33 -4.11 26.80 -9.79
CA VAL A 33 -4.49 25.40 -9.55
C VAL A 33 -3.38 24.66 -8.79
N THR A 34 -2.13 24.84 -9.18
CA THR A 34 -1.00 24.20 -8.47
C THR A 34 -0.86 24.68 -7.03
N GLU A 35 -1.06 25.98 -6.77
CA GLU A 35 -1.07 26.53 -5.41
C GLU A 35 -2.24 25.99 -4.58
N GLY A 36 -3.42 25.85 -5.19
CA GLY A 36 -4.58 25.21 -4.57
C GLY A 36 -4.33 23.74 -4.21
N PHE A 37 -3.67 22.98 -5.08
CA PHE A 37 -3.29 21.59 -4.77
C PHE A 37 -2.26 21.48 -3.66
N GLU A 38 -1.31 22.41 -3.56
CA GLU A 38 -0.37 22.43 -2.43
C GLU A 38 -1.06 22.70 -1.10
N ALA A 39 -1.95 23.71 -1.05
CA ALA A 39 -2.75 23.98 0.15
C ALA A 39 -3.66 22.80 0.52
N ALA A 40 -4.27 22.14 -0.47
CA ALA A 40 -5.08 20.95 -0.24
C ALA A 40 -4.26 19.77 0.27
N LYS A 41 -3.03 19.59 -0.22
CA LYS A 41 -2.10 18.53 0.23
C LYS A 41 -1.76 18.70 1.71
N GLU A 42 -1.41 19.91 2.13
CA GLU A 42 -1.13 20.20 3.55
C GLU A 42 -2.34 19.85 4.43
N LYS A 43 -3.54 20.31 4.03
CA LYS A 43 -4.76 20.02 4.78
C LYS A 43 -5.12 18.53 4.80
N ALA A 44 -4.90 17.82 3.69
CA ALA A 44 -5.13 16.38 3.62
C ALA A 44 -4.20 15.62 4.57
N LEU A 45 -2.92 16.03 4.67
CA LEU A 45 -1.96 15.42 5.59
C LEU A 45 -2.33 15.66 7.05
N GLU A 46 -2.82 16.87 7.39
CA GLU A 46 -3.36 17.14 8.74
C GLU A 46 -4.53 16.22 9.10
N ILE A 47 -5.44 15.98 8.15
CA ILE A 47 -6.58 15.09 8.36
C ILE A 47 -6.13 13.64 8.49
N LEU A 48 -5.16 13.20 7.67
CA LEU A 48 -4.60 11.84 7.77
C LEU A 48 -3.98 11.59 9.14
N GLU A 49 -3.34 12.60 9.73
CA GLU A 49 -2.78 12.53 11.08
C GLU A 49 -3.87 12.39 12.17
N GLN A 50 -5.06 12.96 11.94
CA GLN A 50 -6.21 12.81 12.85
C GLN A 50 -6.95 11.48 12.68
N VAL A 51 -6.96 10.93 11.46
CA VAL A 51 -7.70 9.71 11.11
C VAL A 51 -6.88 8.44 11.38
N LYS A 52 -5.55 8.55 11.45
CA LYS A 52 -4.70 7.38 11.70
C LYS A 52 -5.05 6.73 13.04
N ILE A 53 -5.11 5.40 13.03
CA ILE A 53 -5.40 4.61 14.23
C ILE A 53 -4.10 3.90 14.61
N THR A 54 -3.50 4.30 15.73
CA THR A 54 -2.35 3.59 16.30
C THR A 54 -2.83 2.28 16.89
N LYS A 55 -2.27 1.17 16.40
CA LYS A 55 -2.50 -0.18 16.94
C LYS A 55 -1.17 -0.81 17.31
N GLU A 56 -1.19 -1.63 18.34
CA GLU A 56 -0.14 -2.61 18.62
C GLU A 56 0.00 -3.53 17.40
N MET A 57 1.22 -3.76 16.93
CA MET A 57 1.50 -4.65 15.81
C MET A 57 1.61 -6.10 16.30
N ASP A 58 0.50 -6.62 16.81
CA ASP A 58 0.35 -8.03 17.16
C ASP A 58 0.23 -8.90 15.90
N ARG A 59 0.40 -10.22 16.08
CA ARG A 59 0.36 -11.16 14.95
C ARG A 59 -0.98 -11.07 14.20
N GLU A 60 -2.09 -10.90 14.90
CA GLU A 60 -3.41 -10.81 14.28
C GLU A 60 -3.56 -9.55 13.41
N THR A 61 -3.10 -8.38 13.89
CA THR A 61 -3.10 -7.15 13.10
C THR A 61 -2.21 -7.30 11.86
N LEU A 62 -1.03 -7.92 12.00
CA LEU A 62 -0.14 -8.18 10.87
C LEU A 62 -0.75 -9.13 9.83
N LEU A 63 -1.45 -10.18 10.27
CA LEU A 63 -2.21 -11.08 9.38
C LEU A 63 -3.28 -10.30 8.60
N ASN A 64 -4.01 -9.41 9.27
CA ASN A 64 -5.03 -8.59 8.62
C ASN A 64 -4.44 -7.60 7.61
N VAL A 65 -3.28 -7.01 7.91
CA VAL A 65 -2.55 -6.12 6.98
C VAL A 65 -2.08 -6.90 5.75
N ALA A 66 -1.35 -8.00 5.95
CA ALA A 66 -0.84 -8.83 4.85
C ALA A 66 -1.97 -9.37 3.96
N ARG A 67 -3.06 -9.85 4.58
CA ARG A 67 -4.26 -10.31 3.87
C ARG A 67 -4.91 -9.22 3.02
N THR A 68 -4.97 -7.99 3.53
CA THR A 68 -5.57 -6.86 2.80
C THR A 68 -4.78 -6.57 1.52
N SER A 69 -3.46 -6.55 1.60
CA SER A 69 -2.60 -6.34 0.43
C SER A 69 -2.68 -7.52 -0.57
N LEU A 70 -2.54 -8.77 -0.09
CA LEU A 70 -2.54 -9.95 -0.95
C LEU A 70 -3.86 -10.17 -1.70
N ARG A 71 -5.00 -9.86 -1.07
CA ARG A 71 -6.33 -10.00 -1.69
C ARG A 71 -6.56 -9.10 -2.91
N THR A 72 -5.73 -8.07 -3.10
CA THR A 72 -5.79 -7.24 -4.31
C THR A 72 -4.97 -7.80 -5.48
N LYS A 73 -4.16 -8.84 -5.23
CA LYS A 73 -3.19 -9.40 -6.20
C LYS A 73 -3.48 -10.84 -6.59
N VAL A 74 -4.03 -11.64 -5.69
CA VAL A 74 -4.31 -13.06 -5.92
C VAL A 74 -5.72 -13.47 -5.47
N HIS A 75 -6.13 -14.67 -5.85
CA HIS A 75 -7.40 -15.25 -5.40
C HIS A 75 -7.45 -15.37 -3.87
N ARG A 76 -8.64 -15.18 -3.29
CA ARG A 76 -8.82 -15.07 -1.83
C ARG A 76 -8.28 -16.28 -1.06
N GLU A 77 -8.53 -17.48 -1.55
CA GLU A 77 -8.07 -18.73 -0.93
C GLU A 77 -6.55 -18.80 -0.91
N LEU A 78 -5.90 -18.45 -2.02
CA LEU A 78 -4.44 -18.38 -2.10
C LEU A 78 -3.86 -17.27 -1.23
N ALA A 79 -4.51 -16.11 -1.18
CA ALA A 79 -4.12 -14.99 -0.32
C ALA A 79 -4.10 -15.42 1.15
N ASP A 80 -5.11 -16.17 1.60
CA ASP A 80 -5.20 -16.61 2.99
C ASP A 80 -4.08 -17.61 3.34
N VAL A 81 -3.69 -18.51 2.43
CA VAL A 81 -2.53 -19.40 2.61
C VAL A 81 -1.21 -18.62 2.68
N LEU A 82 -0.99 -17.70 1.74
CA LEU A 82 0.23 -16.90 1.67
C LEU A 82 0.36 -15.92 2.85
N THR A 83 -0.76 -15.48 3.42
CA THR A 83 -0.79 -14.53 4.54
C THR A 83 -0.02 -15.06 5.75
N GLU A 84 -0.16 -16.35 6.09
CA GLU A 84 0.54 -16.92 7.24
C GLU A 84 2.05 -16.99 6.99
N ALA A 85 2.46 -17.51 5.84
CA ALA A 85 3.87 -17.62 5.47
C ALA A 85 4.58 -16.24 5.45
N VAL A 86 3.92 -15.20 4.92
CA VAL A 86 4.48 -13.84 4.89
C VAL A 86 4.65 -13.28 6.30
N VAL A 87 3.66 -13.42 7.17
CA VAL A 87 3.75 -12.88 8.54
C VAL A 87 4.81 -13.62 9.35
N ASP A 88 4.89 -14.94 9.22
CA ASP A 88 5.89 -15.73 9.94
C ASP A 88 7.31 -15.42 9.46
N ALA A 89 7.53 -15.25 8.15
CA ALA A 89 8.82 -14.81 7.60
C ALA A 89 9.23 -13.42 8.12
N VAL A 90 8.31 -12.45 8.13
CA VAL A 90 8.59 -11.10 8.65
C VAL A 90 8.87 -11.10 10.15
N LEU A 91 8.15 -11.90 10.92
CA LEU A 91 8.40 -12.03 12.36
C LEU A 91 9.73 -12.70 12.66
N ALA A 92 10.18 -13.65 11.82
CA ALA A 92 11.46 -14.33 11.99
C ALA A 92 12.67 -13.40 11.81
N VAL A 93 12.56 -12.38 10.95
CA VAL A 93 13.63 -11.41 10.65
C VAL A 93 13.50 -10.11 11.45
N LYS A 94 12.44 -9.94 12.24
CA LYS A 94 12.17 -8.70 12.98
C LYS A 94 13.09 -8.57 14.20
N ASN A 95 14.03 -7.63 14.14
CA ASN A 95 14.80 -7.17 15.29
C ASN A 95 14.15 -5.94 15.92
N PRO A 96 13.96 -5.86 17.26
CA PRO A 96 13.30 -4.71 17.91
C PRO A 96 13.99 -3.36 17.70
N ASN A 97 15.31 -3.37 17.47
CA ASN A 97 16.13 -2.16 17.45
C ASN A 97 16.62 -1.77 16.04
N GLU A 98 16.22 -2.52 15.01
CA GLU A 98 16.69 -2.32 13.64
C GLU A 98 15.50 -2.24 12.68
N PRO A 99 15.60 -1.46 11.59
CA PRO A 99 14.62 -1.54 10.52
C PRO A 99 14.60 -2.95 9.93
N ILE A 100 13.42 -3.40 9.50
CA ILE A 100 13.26 -4.73 8.90
C ILE A 100 14.15 -4.81 7.64
N ASP A 101 15.04 -5.79 7.64
CA ASP A 101 15.82 -6.16 6.46
C ASP A 101 15.24 -7.45 5.84
N LEU A 102 14.88 -7.37 4.57
CA LEU A 102 14.32 -8.49 3.82
C LEU A 102 15.41 -9.40 3.22
N PHE A 103 16.69 -9.11 3.43
CA PHE A 103 17.81 -9.92 2.92
C PHE A 103 17.73 -11.39 3.33
N MET A 104 17.17 -11.69 4.51
CA MET A 104 17.01 -13.06 5.02
C MET A 104 15.69 -13.72 4.58
N VAL A 105 14.89 -13.06 3.73
CA VAL A 105 13.64 -13.62 3.17
C VAL A 105 13.91 -14.05 1.73
N GLU A 106 14.15 -15.34 1.52
CA GLU A 106 14.37 -15.93 0.19
C GLU A 106 13.05 -16.51 -0.37
N ILE A 107 12.77 -16.21 -1.64
CA ILE A 107 11.61 -16.75 -2.36
C ILE A 107 12.10 -17.86 -3.28
N MET A 108 11.59 -19.07 -3.08
CA MET A 108 11.89 -20.23 -3.92
C MET A 108 10.67 -20.64 -4.74
N GLU A 109 10.83 -20.78 -6.06
CA GLU A 109 9.78 -21.28 -6.94
C GLU A 109 10.03 -22.74 -7.31
N MET A 110 9.05 -23.60 -7.04
CA MET A 110 9.07 -25.01 -7.44
C MET A 110 7.97 -25.30 -8.46
N LYS A 111 8.32 -25.94 -9.57
CA LYS A 111 7.32 -26.34 -10.58
C LYS A 111 6.48 -27.49 -10.06
N HIS A 112 5.24 -27.19 -9.67
CA HIS A 112 4.27 -28.17 -9.22
C HIS A 112 2.94 -28.06 -9.99
N LYS A 113 2.04 -29.05 -9.82
CA LYS A 113 0.73 -29.06 -10.50
C LYS A 113 -0.30 -28.14 -9.83
N THR A 114 -0.04 -27.73 -8.59
CA THR A 114 -0.90 -26.91 -7.74
C THR A 114 -0.12 -25.70 -7.23
N GLU A 115 -0.75 -24.53 -7.30
CA GLU A 115 -0.21 -23.24 -6.83
C GLU A 115 -0.49 -22.98 -5.34
N SER A 116 -1.31 -23.83 -4.71
CA SER A 116 -1.69 -23.76 -3.30
C SER A 116 -0.61 -24.28 -2.33
N ASP A 117 0.42 -24.96 -2.83
CA ASP A 117 1.45 -25.61 -2.00
C ASP A 117 2.62 -24.66 -1.72
N THR A 118 2.33 -23.52 -1.07
CA THR A 118 3.36 -22.63 -0.54
C THR A 118 3.48 -22.85 0.98
N LYS A 119 4.68 -23.18 1.46
CA LYS A 119 5.01 -23.39 2.87
C LYS A 119 6.29 -22.68 3.24
#